data_AF-A0A1H5FR71-F1
#
_entry.id   AF-A0A1H5FR71-F1
#
_cell.length_a   1.000
_cell.length_b   1.000
_cell.length_c   1.000
_cell.angle_alpha   90.00
_cell.angle_beta   90.00
_cell.angle_gamma   90.00
#
_symmetry.space_group_name_H-M   'P 1'
#
loop_
_entity.id
_entity.type
_entity.pdbx_description
1 polymer ?
#
loop_
_entity_poly.entity_id
_entity_poly.type
_entity_poly.pdbx_seq_one_letter_code
_entity_poly.pdbx_strand_id
1 'polypeptide(L)'
;MPTDTQPIPLPVTAVTCLEDRAHIERTAELDLRAGVQRLRLGPISALAVDRTLHAELMGEHSATVLDVRIVRTWTPRGPLPADDDSALRTRIRVLEEEQITLGHTRDRLRTRLDLLGRLATDLLRDIAEGTGHGETDEARWTRELDRVDAERDTYGEQLRAADARLTEVTGELVQAQQAIHLAEERPAELIGHVELTVRTEVAERVRLRLTHLTSCALWRPAYRAVLDGDSVTLETDAMVWQRTGEDWSDVRLTLSTARSALTTDPPRLTEDRLTLKDRSAVERRTVDVELREEEIAELGPVPVLGLPGVDDGGRTRVLHSPAAVSVPSDGRAHRVPLTAVTAVASSEYSSSPELSPLVTQVVRFDNTSGHALLAGPVDLVRGSGFTGRGTLSFTAPGAPVELAYGSHDDYRVIRHAEESRDTATLTQRTVITHTVRVHVSRFSAPGERGEQTVTLRERIPVSEVSAVEVRLRKEACAPEPDEVDADGIARWDLRLAPGGHATVTLVYEISASGKVSGL
;
A
#
# COMPACT_ATOMS: atom_id res chain seq x y z
N MET A 1 -44.87 29.31 1.11
CA MET A 1 -45.02 28.32 2.20
C MET A 1 -43.72 28.28 2.97
N PRO A 2 -43.74 28.25 4.31
CA PRO A 2 -42.53 28.38 5.10
C PRO A 2 -41.73 27.08 4.96
N THR A 3 -40.54 27.17 4.36
CA THR A 3 -39.52 26.13 4.40
C THR A 3 -39.03 26.05 5.83
N ASP A 4 -39.06 24.87 6.45
CA ASP A 4 -38.37 24.68 7.72
C ASP A 4 -36.88 24.97 7.47
N THR A 5 -36.36 26.05 8.07
CA THR A 5 -35.04 26.60 7.73
C THR A 5 -33.91 25.79 8.37
N GLN A 6 -34.21 25.00 9.40
CA GLN A 6 -33.23 24.18 10.10
C GLN A 6 -33.10 22.82 9.41
N PRO A 7 -31.89 22.41 8.98
CA PRO A 7 -31.69 21.12 8.35
C PRO A 7 -31.91 19.99 9.37
N ILE A 8 -32.71 18.99 8.99
CA ILE A 8 -32.90 17.76 9.77
C ILE A 8 -31.66 16.87 9.54
N PRO A 9 -31.02 16.35 10.61
CA PRO A 9 -29.87 15.45 10.49
C PRO A 9 -30.19 14.22 9.64
N LEU A 10 -29.26 13.86 8.75
CA LEU A 10 -29.40 12.71 7.87
C LEU A 10 -28.13 11.85 7.90
N PRO A 11 -27.92 11.06 8.98
CA PRO A 11 -26.70 10.29 9.18
C PRO A 11 -26.57 9.17 8.14
N VAL A 12 -25.33 8.84 7.79
CA VAL A 12 -25.02 7.63 7.02
C VAL A 12 -25.23 6.42 7.91
N THR A 13 -26.00 5.44 7.45
CA THR A 13 -26.31 4.24 8.23
C THR A 13 -25.79 2.95 7.61
N ALA A 14 -25.61 2.93 6.28
CA ALA A 14 -24.93 1.85 5.60
C ALA A 14 -24.18 2.38 4.37
N VAL A 15 -23.09 1.70 4.04
CA VAL A 15 -22.25 2.03 2.89
C VAL A 15 -21.96 0.75 2.12
N THR A 16 -22.21 0.77 0.82
CA THR A 16 -21.64 -0.24 -0.09
C THR A 16 -20.49 0.41 -0.85
N CYS A 17 -19.25 0.10 -0.44
CA CYS A 17 -18.06 0.57 -1.13
C CYS A 17 -17.83 -0.30 -2.38
N LEU A 18 -17.74 0.36 -3.53
CA LEU A 18 -17.45 -0.24 -4.83
C LEU A 18 -15.99 0.04 -5.19
N GLU A 19 -15.54 -0.48 -6.33
CA GLU A 19 -14.16 -0.31 -6.78
C GLU A 19 -13.77 1.13 -7.16
N ASP A 20 -14.71 2.07 -7.24
CA ASP A 20 -14.44 3.46 -7.66
C ASP A 20 -15.35 4.52 -7.01
N ARG A 21 -16.32 4.10 -6.19
CA ARG A 21 -17.33 4.97 -5.56
C ARG A 21 -17.97 4.27 -4.37
N ALA A 22 -18.83 4.96 -3.64
CA ALA A 22 -19.66 4.38 -2.61
C ALA A 22 -21.15 4.58 -2.92
N HIS A 23 -21.96 3.57 -2.64
CA HIS A 23 -23.40 3.70 -2.51
C HIS A 23 -23.72 3.95 -1.04
N ILE A 24 -24.22 5.15 -0.75
CA ILE A 24 -24.53 5.63 0.59
C ILE A 24 -26.02 5.42 0.86
N GLU A 25 -26.34 4.75 1.96
CA GLU A 25 -27.69 4.65 2.51
C GLU A 25 -27.76 5.45 3.81
N ARG A 26 -28.79 6.29 3.91
CA ARG A 26 -29.10 7.10 5.08
C ARG A 26 -30.50 6.77 5.57
N THR A 27 -30.68 6.74 6.88
CA THR A 27 -32.02 6.65 7.46
C THR A 27 -32.25 7.72 8.50
N ALA A 28 -33.43 8.32 8.49
CA ALA A 28 -33.88 9.29 9.49
C ALA A 28 -35.36 9.07 9.79
N GLU A 29 -35.76 9.43 11.01
CA GLU A 29 -37.18 9.49 11.37
C GLU A 29 -37.69 10.90 11.12
N LEU A 30 -38.84 11.01 10.45
CA LEU A 30 -39.46 12.27 10.08
C LEU A 30 -40.86 12.34 10.69
N ASP A 31 -41.14 13.43 11.39
CA ASP A 31 -42.48 13.74 11.88
C ASP A 31 -43.23 14.55 10.80
N LEU A 32 -44.10 13.90 10.05
CA LEU A 32 -44.86 14.50 8.96
C LEU A 32 -46.20 15.05 9.45
N ARG A 33 -46.57 16.23 8.96
CA ARG A 33 -47.92 16.83 9.10
C ARG A 33 -48.80 16.50 7.89
N ALA A 34 -50.11 16.42 8.10
CA ALA A 34 -51.06 16.29 6.99
C ALA A 34 -50.89 17.45 5.97
N GLY A 35 -50.91 17.11 4.69
CA GLY A 35 -50.71 18.03 3.56
C GLY A 35 -49.34 17.90 2.88
N VAL A 36 -48.99 18.92 2.10
CA VAL A 36 -47.70 19.01 1.38
C VAL A 36 -46.68 19.77 2.22
N GLN A 37 -45.51 19.20 2.39
CA GLN A 37 -44.42 19.73 3.21
C GLN A 37 -43.11 19.71 2.43
N ARG A 38 -42.26 20.72 2.65
CA ARG A 38 -40.90 20.75 2.14
C ARG A 38 -39.93 20.68 3.32
N LEU A 39 -39.06 19.68 3.29
CA LEU A 39 -38.07 19.39 4.31
C LEU A 39 -36.67 19.63 3.74
N ARG A 40 -35.77 20.11 4.58
CA ARG A 40 -34.34 20.23 4.27
C ARG A 40 -33.58 19.23 5.13
N LEU A 41 -32.86 18.30 4.52
CA LEU A 41 -32.11 17.24 5.19
C LEU A 41 -30.60 17.41 4.93
N GLY A 42 -29.75 17.03 5.88
CA GLY A 42 -28.29 17.02 5.71
C GLY A 42 -27.53 17.48 6.95
N PRO A 43 -26.25 17.87 6.80
CA PRO A 43 -25.48 17.97 5.55
C PRO A 43 -25.24 16.62 4.87
N ILE A 44 -24.98 16.65 3.56
CA ILE A 44 -24.51 15.51 2.76
C ILE A 44 -23.29 15.93 1.92
N SER A 45 -22.50 14.95 1.47
CA SER A 45 -21.39 15.20 0.55
C SER A 45 -21.82 15.98 -0.70
N ALA A 46 -21.03 17.00 -1.08
CA ALA A 46 -21.20 17.68 -2.37
C ALA A 46 -20.86 16.78 -3.58
N LEU A 47 -20.16 15.66 -3.36
CA LEU A 47 -19.80 14.66 -4.36
C LEU A 47 -20.92 13.63 -4.61
N ALA A 48 -22.05 13.75 -3.89
CA ALA A 48 -23.24 12.93 -4.15
C ALA A 48 -23.72 13.12 -5.59
N VAL A 49 -24.18 12.05 -6.24
CA VAL A 49 -24.57 12.08 -7.65
C VAL A 49 -26.09 12.25 -7.77
N ASP A 50 -26.52 13.43 -8.24
CA ASP A 50 -27.93 13.86 -8.27
C ASP A 50 -28.87 12.84 -8.92
N ARG A 51 -28.49 12.30 -10.09
CA ARG A 51 -29.32 11.34 -10.86
C ARG A 51 -29.49 9.97 -10.19
N THR A 52 -28.76 9.70 -9.11
CA THR A 52 -28.84 8.44 -8.36
C THR A 52 -29.57 8.60 -7.04
N LEU A 53 -30.02 9.81 -6.71
CA LEU A 53 -30.74 10.10 -5.51
C LEU A 53 -32.11 9.44 -5.56
N HIS A 54 -32.38 8.58 -4.57
CA HIS A 54 -33.65 7.91 -4.41
C HIS A 54 -34.09 8.02 -2.96
N ALA A 55 -35.37 8.29 -2.75
CA ALA A 55 -35.96 8.50 -1.44
C ALA A 55 -37.22 7.65 -1.30
N GLU A 56 -37.27 6.87 -0.21
CA GLU A 56 -38.38 6.00 0.13
C GLU A 56 -38.86 6.32 1.53
N LEU A 57 -40.18 6.41 1.69
CA LEU A 57 -40.83 6.60 2.98
C LEU A 57 -41.46 5.28 3.40
N MET A 58 -41.15 4.84 4.61
CA MET A 58 -41.76 3.68 5.25
C MET A 58 -42.58 4.17 6.44
N GLY A 59 -43.91 4.11 6.31
CA GLY A 59 -44.88 4.52 7.32
C GLY A 59 -46.11 3.60 7.29
N GLU A 60 -46.99 3.75 8.27
CA GLU A 60 -48.26 3.01 8.31
C GLU A 60 -49.26 3.54 7.28
N HIS A 61 -49.22 4.85 6.98
CA HIS A 61 -50.08 5.48 5.98
C HIS A 61 -49.31 5.80 4.69
N SER A 62 -50.05 6.08 3.62
CA SER A 62 -49.48 6.32 2.28
C SER A 62 -48.88 7.73 2.16
N ALA A 63 -47.68 7.94 2.69
CA ALA A 63 -46.88 9.12 2.39
C ALA A 63 -46.22 8.99 1.00
N THR A 64 -46.32 10.03 0.16
CA THR A 64 -45.76 10.05 -1.20
C THR A 64 -44.66 11.10 -1.33
N VAL A 65 -43.54 10.73 -1.94
CA VAL A 65 -42.47 11.66 -2.33
C VAL A 65 -42.86 12.35 -3.63
N LEU A 66 -42.94 13.68 -3.62
CA LEU A 66 -43.30 14.49 -4.80
C LEU A 66 -42.07 15.00 -5.56
N ASP A 67 -41.01 15.38 -4.83
CA ASP A 67 -39.75 15.89 -5.39
C ASP A 67 -38.61 15.57 -4.42
N VAL A 68 -37.45 15.24 -4.95
CA VAL A 68 -36.22 15.04 -4.17
C VAL A 68 -35.04 15.55 -4.99
N ARG A 69 -34.23 16.42 -4.41
CA ARG A 69 -33.07 17.01 -5.09
C ARG A 69 -31.95 17.38 -4.14
N ILE A 70 -30.74 17.43 -4.68
CA ILE A 70 -29.55 17.91 -3.96
C ILE A 70 -29.37 19.40 -4.27
N VAL A 71 -29.28 20.21 -3.22
CA VAL A 71 -28.90 21.63 -3.32
C VAL A 71 -27.54 21.80 -2.67
N ARG A 72 -26.60 22.33 -3.43
CA ARG A 72 -25.24 22.61 -2.96
C ARG A 72 -25.10 24.07 -2.63
N THR A 73 -24.56 24.35 -1.46
CA THR A 73 -24.28 25.71 -1.00
C THR A 73 -22.88 25.75 -0.44
N TRP A 74 -22.09 26.75 -0.83
CA TRP A 74 -20.90 27.09 -0.08
C TRP A 74 -21.36 27.56 1.30
N THR A 75 -20.95 26.87 2.35
CA THR A 75 -21.12 27.41 3.70
C THR A 75 -20.14 28.57 3.87
N PRO A 76 -20.61 29.83 3.95
CA PRO A 76 -19.73 30.95 4.23
C PRO A 76 -19.17 30.76 5.65
N ARG A 77 -17.87 30.99 5.83
CA ARG A 77 -17.29 30.99 7.17
C ARG A 77 -17.84 32.17 7.96
N GLY A 78 -18.60 31.88 9.01
CA GLY A 78 -18.67 32.79 10.15
C GLY A 78 -17.36 32.65 10.95
N PRO A 79 -16.79 33.73 11.50
CA PRO A 79 -15.65 33.63 12.41
C PRO A 79 -16.14 32.96 13.70
N LEU A 80 -15.93 31.65 13.83
CA LEU A 80 -16.12 30.95 15.10
C LEU A 80 -14.75 30.46 15.57
N PRO A 81 -14.27 30.92 16.74
CA PRO A 81 -13.08 30.36 17.36
C PRO A 81 -13.31 28.88 17.68
N ALA A 82 -12.40 28.00 17.27
CA ALA A 82 -12.31 26.65 17.81
C ALA A 82 -11.68 26.69 19.22
N ASP A 83 -11.94 25.67 20.06
CA ASP A 83 -11.32 25.58 21.39
C ASP A 83 -9.78 25.56 21.31
N ASP A 84 -9.22 24.91 20.27
CA ASP A 84 -7.79 24.89 19.96
C ASP A 84 -7.24 26.27 19.58
N ASP A 85 -8.05 27.14 18.97
CA ASP A 85 -7.62 28.51 18.61
C ASP A 85 -7.35 29.34 19.85
N SER A 86 -8.12 29.12 20.92
CA SER A 86 -7.90 29.81 22.20
C SER A 86 -6.58 29.36 22.86
N ALA A 87 -6.23 28.08 22.74
CA ALA A 87 -4.98 27.54 23.27
C ALA A 87 -3.77 28.04 22.46
N LEU A 88 -3.84 28.00 21.12
CA LEU A 88 -2.78 28.51 20.23
C LEU A 88 -2.58 30.01 20.38
N ARG A 89 -3.65 30.81 20.46
CA ARG A 89 -3.56 32.27 20.69
C ARG A 89 -2.96 32.60 22.05
N THR A 90 -3.32 31.84 23.09
CA THR A 90 -2.69 31.99 24.41
C THR A 90 -1.20 31.64 24.35
N ARG A 91 -0.84 30.56 23.63
CA ARG A 91 0.56 30.16 23.48
C ARG A 91 1.39 31.21 22.73
N ILE A 92 0.87 31.76 21.64
CA ILE A 92 1.52 32.85 20.89
C ILE A 92 1.78 34.04 21.81
N ARG A 93 0.76 34.49 22.57
CA ARG A 93 0.91 35.61 23.50
C ARG A 93 2.01 35.38 24.54
N VAL A 94 2.04 34.19 25.14
CA VAL A 94 3.07 33.82 26.13
C VAL A 94 4.48 33.84 25.51
N LEU A 95 4.62 33.31 24.29
CA LEU A 95 5.89 33.30 23.57
C LEU A 95 6.35 34.71 23.17
N GLU A 96 5.43 35.59 22.77
CA GLU A 96 5.73 37.00 22.48
C GLU A 96 6.21 37.75 23.73
N GLU A 97 5.54 37.58 24.87
CA GLU A 97 5.95 38.17 26.15
C GLU A 97 7.33 37.66 26.61
N GLU A 98 7.60 36.36 26.41
CA GLU A 98 8.89 35.75 26.74
C GLU A 98 10.01 36.27 25.82
N GLN A 99 9.75 36.40 24.51
CA GLN A 99 10.70 36.93 23.54
C GLN A 99 11.09 38.38 23.88
N ILE A 100 10.12 39.22 24.24
CA ILE A 100 10.36 40.61 24.68
C ILE A 100 11.26 40.63 25.93
N THR A 101 10.94 39.81 26.92
CA THR A 101 11.68 39.74 28.19
C THR A 101 13.13 39.27 28.00
N LEU A 102 13.34 38.26 27.16
CA LEU A 102 14.68 37.78 26.82
C LEU A 102 15.45 38.82 26.01
N GLY A 103 14.78 39.54 25.10
CA GLY A 103 15.37 40.66 24.35
C GLY A 103 15.93 41.74 25.28
N HIS A 104 15.13 42.18 26.25
CA HIS A 104 15.59 43.15 27.27
C HIS A 104 16.76 42.61 28.11
N THR A 105 16.74 41.32 28.45
CA THR A 105 17.80 40.68 29.25
C THR A 105 19.11 40.61 28.47
N ARG A 106 19.06 40.18 27.21
CA ARG A 106 20.20 40.15 26.28
C ARG A 106 20.83 41.53 26.13
N ASP A 107 20.01 42.56 25.91
CA ASP A 107 20.51 43.92 25.69
C ASP A 107 21.20 44.44 26.96
N ARG A 108 20.63 44.21 28.14
CA ARG A 108 21.25 44.53 29.44
C ARG A 108 22.60 43.83 29.64
N LEU A 109 22.69 42.54 29.32
CA LEU A 109 23.92 41.75 29.46
C LEU A 109 25.01 42.23 28.50
N ARG A 110 24.64 42.56 27.25
CA ARG A 110 25.58 43.15 26.27
C ARG A 110 26.14 44.48 26.75
N THR A 111 25.30 45.37 27.27
CA THR A 111 25.77 46.64 27.86
C THR A 111 26.69 46.42 29.04
N ARG A 112 26.39 45.45 29.92
CA ARG A 112 27.25 45.13 31.07
C ARG A 112 28.63 44.60 30.63
N LEU A 113 28.67 43.71 29.64
CA LEU A 113 29.91 43.17 29.08
C LEU A 113 30.76 44.25 28.38
N ASP A 114 30.13 45.17 27.64
CA ASP A 114 30.83 46.32 27.03
C ASP A 114 31.48 47.21 28.11
N LEU A 115 30.75 47.50 29.19
CA LEU A 115 31.28 48.28 30.32
C LEU A 115 32.46 47.57 31.01
N LEU A 116 32.37 46.26 31.23
CA LEU A 116 33.47 45.46 31.80
C LEU A 116 34.68 45.41 30.86
N GLY A 117 34.47 45.38 29.54
CA GLY A 117 35.55 45.46 28.56
C GLY A 117 36.28 46.80 28.60
N ARG A 118 35.55 47.91 28.77
CA ARG A 118 36.15 49.24 28.96
C ARG A 118 36.92 49.33 30.27
N LEU A 119 36.34 48.83 31.36
CA LEU A 119 37.00 48.76 32.67
C LEU A 119 38.31 47.96 32.59
N ALA A 120 38.32 46.79 31.94
CA ALA A 120 39.52 46.00 31.74
C ALA A 120 40.60 46.78 30.97
N THR A 121 40.20 47.53 29.93
CA THR A 121 41.11 48.37 29.15
C THR A 121 41.73 49.48 29.99
N ASP A 122 40.94 50.14 30.83
CA ASP A 122 41.41 51.20 31.72
C ASP A 122 42.30 50.65 32.85
N LEU A 123 41.99 49.47 33.40
CA LEU A 123 42.85 48.78 34.38
C LEU A 123 44.21 48.40 33.78
N LEU A 124 44.24 47.87 32.55
CA LEU A 124 45.49 47.58 31.86
C LEU A 124 46.33 48.84 31.60
N ARG A 125 45.68 49.99 31.34
CA ARG A 125 46.35 51.28 31.23
C ARG A 125 46.93 51.74 32.57
N ASP A 126 46.15 51.66 33.66
CA ASP A 126 46.60 51.99 35.03
C ASP A 126 47.82 51.15 35.43
N ILE A 127 47.81 49.84 35.12
CA ILE A 127 48.94 48.94 35.35
C ILE A 127 50.18 49.39 34.55
N ALA A 128 50.01 49.71 33.26
CA ALA A 128 51.12 50.16 32.41
C ALA A 128 51.72 51.49 32.88
N GLU A 129 50.88 52.42 33.35
CA GLU A 129 51.33 53.71 33.89
C GLU A 129 52.00 53.54 35.26
N GLY A 130 51.43 52.77 36.18
CA GLY A 130 51.97 52.50 37.52
C GLY A 130 53.32 51.76 37.48
N THR A 131 53.45 50.74 36.63
CA THR A 131 54.73 50.06 36.41
C THR A 131 55.81 51.00 35.85
N GLY A 132 55.44 51.93 34.97
CA GLY A 132 56.33 52.98 34.47
C GLY A 132 56.84 53.96 35.54
N HIS A 133 56.12 54.12 36.65
CA HIS A 133 56.48 54.95 37.81
C HIS A 133 57.15 54.16 38.95
N GLY A 134 57.44 52.86 38.75
CA GLY A 134 58.11 52.01 39.74
C GLY A 134 57.19 51.40 40.81
N GLU A 135 55.88 51.42 40.59
CA GLU A 135 54.89 50.77 41.46
C GLU A 135 54.96 49.24 41.28
N THR A 136 54.85 48.47 42.37
CA THR A 136 55.06 47.00 42.37
C THR A 136 53.93 46.20 43.07
N ASP A 137 52.70 46.76 43.14
CA ASP A 137 51.55 46.08 43.77
C ASP A 137 50.86 45.08 42.83
N GLU A 138 51.61 44.04 42.45
CA GLU A 138 51.16 42.94 41.58
C GLU A 138 49.92 42.21 42.14
N ALA A 139 49.83 42.10 43.47
CA ALA A 139 48.73 41.42 44.14
C ALA A 139 47.40 42.17 44.00
N ARG A 140 47.41 43.52 44.02
CA ARG A 140 46.22 44.32 43.75
C ARG A 140 45.78 44.17 42.29
N TRP A 141 46.70 44.31 41.35
CA TRP A 141 46.38 44.25 39.91
C TRP A 141 45.82 42.89 39.50
N THR A 142 46.42 41.80 39.97
CA THR A 142 45.93 40.44 39.73
C THR A 142 44.50 40.27 40.23
N ARG A 143 44.21 40.74 41.46
CA ARG A 143 42.87 40.63 42.05
C ARG A 143 41.80 41.40 41.28
N GLU A 144 42.11 42.61 40.83
CA GLU A 144 41.16 43.43 40.06
C GLU A 144 40.93 42.87 38.66
N LEU A 145 41.97 42.36 37.99
CA LEU A 145 41.84 41.67 36.70
C LEU A 145 41.02 40.37 36.83
N ASP A 146 41.36 39.52 37.79
CA ASP A 146 40.64 38.26 38.05
C ASP A 146 39.16 38.52 38.35
N ARG A 147 38.85 39.60 39.08
CA ARG A 147 37.46 39.99 39.36
C ARG A 147 36.72 40.39 38.08
N VAL A 148 37.34 41.19 37.23
CA VAL A 148 36.72 41.64 35.97
C VAL A 148 36.52 40.45 35.03
N ASP A 149 37.50 39.56 34.92
CA ASP A 149 37.39 38.36 34.09
C ASP A 149 36.32 37.39 34.62
N ALA A 150 36.25 37.16 35.92
CA ALA A 150 35.18 36.35 36.53
C ALA A 150 33.77 36.94 36.29
N GLU A 151 33.61 38.27 36.39
CA GLU A 151 32.35 38.93 36.06
C GLU A 151 32.03 38.81 34.55
N ARG A 152 33.03 38.95 33.67
CA ARG A 152 32.85 38.79 32.21
C ARG A 152 32.46 37.38 31.83
N ASP A 153 33.06 36.36 32.44
CA ASP A 153 32.70 34.96 32.21
C ASP A 153 31.26 34.70 32.65
N THR A 154 30.90 35.16 33.85
CA THR A 154 29.54 35.02 34.39
C THR A 154 28.48 35.65 33.48
N TYR A 155 28.67 36.92 33.09
CA TYR A 155 27.71 37.60 32.21
C TYR A 155 27.75 37.08 30.77
N GLY A 156 28.90 36.58 30.32
CA GLY A 156 29.06 35.92 29.02
C GLY A 156 28.30 34.60 28.93
N GLU A 157 28.30 33.80 30.00
CA GLU A 157 27.47 32.59 30.12
C GLU A 157 25.98 32.92 30.14
N GLN A 158 25.57 33.92 30.93
CA GLN A 158 24.19 34.37 30.96
C GLN A 158 23.72 34.90 29.60
N LEU A 159 24.58 35.60 28.86
CA LEU A 159 24.25 36.09 27.52
C LEU A 159 24.08 34.94 26.55
N ARG A 160 24.99 33.95 26.56
CA ARG A 160 24.88 32.74 25.74
C ARG A 160 23.59 31.97 26.04
N ALA A 161 23.21 31.84 27.31
CA ALA A 161 21.97 31.20 27.72
C ALA A 161 20.72 31.99 27.25
N ALA A 162 20.74 33.32 27.38
CA ALA A 162 19.64 34.17 26.93
C ALA A 162 19.48 34.15 25.40
N ASP A 163 20.58 34.21 24.65
CA ASP A 163 20.56 34.12 23.18
C ASP A 163 20.04 32.74 22.72
N ALA A 164 20.48 31.65 23.36
CA ALA A 164 19.98 30.30 23.05
C ALA A 164 18.46 30.18 23.29
N ARG A 165 17.96 30.68 24.43
CA ARG A 165 16.52 30.68 24.72
C ARG A 165 15.73 31.56 23.75
N LEU A 166 16.29 32.70 23.34
CA LEU A 166 15.63 33.59 22.38
C LEU A 166 15.50 32.93 20.99
N THR A 167 16.51 32.17 20.55
CA THR A 167 16.41 31.36 19.32
C THR A 167 15.32 30.29 19.44
N GLU A 168 15.25 29.58 20.56
CA GLU A 168 14.23 28.55 20.82
C GLU A 168 12.82 29.14 20.79
N VAL A 169 12.55 30.18 21.58
CA VAL A 169 11.25 30.88 21.65
C VAL A 169 10.83 31.43 20.29
N THR A 170 11.79 31.95 19.50
CA THR A 170 11.49 32.43 18.15
C THR A 170 11.08 31.29 17.21
N GLY A 171 11.74 30.13 17.31
CA GLY A 171 11.35 28.92 16.57
C GLY A 171 9.95 28.43 16.95
N GLU A 172 9.66 28.38 18.25
CA GLU A 172 8.33 28.00 18.77
C GLU A 172 7.24 28.99 18.34
N LEU A 173 7.52 30.29 18.33
CA LEU A 173 6.57 31.33 17.90
C LEU A 173 6.20 31.18 16.43
N VAL A 174 7.19 30.95 15.55
CA VAL A 174 6.95 30.72 14.12
C VAL A 174 6.10 29.46 13.90
N GLN A 175 6.39 28.37 14.62
CA GLN A 175 5.60 27.14 14.54
C GLN A 175 4.15 27.37 15.00
N ALA A 176 3.94 28.08 16.11
CA ALA A 176 2.61 28.40 16.61
C ALA A 176 1.84 29.32 15.65
N GLN A 177 2.51 30.30 15.03
CA GLN A 177 1.93 31.19 14.01
C GLN A 177 1.57 30.44 12.71
N GLN A 178 2.38 29.46 12.31
CA GLN A 178 2.03 28.59 11.17
C GLN A 178 0.85 27.68 11.49
N ALA A 179 0.80 27.12 12.70
CA ALA A 179 -0.30 26.27 13.15
C ALA A 179 -1.63 27.02 13.16
N ILE A 180 -1.66 28.26 13.65
CA ILE A 180 -2.88 29.08 13.64
C ILE A 180 -3.28 29.47 12.22
N HIS A 181 -2.33 29.78 11.34
CA HIS A 181 -2.62 30.09 9.94
C HIS A 181 -3.25 28.89 9.20
N LEU A 182 -2.68 27.69 9.37
CA LEU A 182 -3.25 26.45 8.81
C LEU A 182 -4.63 26.11 9.41
N ALA A 183 -4.85 26.42 10.69
CA ALA A 183 -6.15 26.25 11.33
C ALA A 183 -7.18 27.26 10.78
N GLU A 184 -6.78 28.51 10.60
CA GLU A 184 -7.63 29.61 10.13
C GLU A 184 -7.88 29.56 8.61
N GLU A 185 -7.03 28.94 7.77
CA GLU A 185 -7.13 28.90 6.30
C GLU A 185 -7.80 27.65 5.69
N ARG A 186 -8.61 26.86 6.42
CA ARG A 186 -9.40 25.79 5.77
C ARG A 186 -10.26 26.35 4.62
N PRO A 187 -10.19 25.82 3.39
CA PRO A 187 -10.98 26.35 2.28
C PRO A 187 -12.49 26.30 2.62
N ALA A 188 -13.26 27.28 2.12
CA ALA A 188 -14.72 27.18 2.17
C ALA A 188 -15.13 25.81 1.62
N GLU A 189 -16.04 25.12 2.32
CA GLU A 189 -16.46 23.78 1.91
C GLU A 189 -17.78 23.87 1.15
N LEU A 190 -17.84 23.19 0.02
CA LEU A 190 -19.09 23.00 -0.71
C LEU A 190 -19.84 21.87 -0.02
N ILE A 191 -20.99 22.18 0.58
CA ILE A 191 -21.81 21.20 1.29
C ILE A 191 -23.14 21.01 0.55
N GLY A 192 -23.60 19.77 0.48
CA GLY A 192 -24.92 19.42 -0.06
C GLY A 192 -25.99 19.34 1.02
N HIS A 193 -27.23 19.67 0.65
CA HIS A 193 -28.44 19.35 1.41
C HIS A 193 -29.45 18.71 0.48
N VAL A 194 -30.30 17.84 1.02
CA VAL A 194 -31.44 17.30 0.29
C VAL A 194 -32.65 18.18 0.56
N GLU A 195 -33.28 18.66 -0.51
CA GLU A 195 -34.63 19.22 -0.42
C GLU A 195 -35.63 18.13 -0.81
N LEU A 196 -36.47 17.74 0.14
CA LEU A 196 -37.46 16.68 -0.01
C LEU A 196 -38.87 17.29 0.09
N THR A 197 -39.69 17.12 -0.93
CA THR A 197 -41.10 17.51 -0.91
C THR A 197 -41.97 16.27 -0.79
N VAL A 198 -42.78 16.20 0.27
CA VAL A 198 -43.64 15.04 0.57
C VAL A 198 -45.09 15.46 0.70
N ARG A 199 -46.00 14.50 0.47
CA ARG A 199 -47.43 14.62 0.77
C ARG A 199 -47.87 13.45 1.63
N THR A 200 -48.57 13.73 2.72
CA THR A 200 -49.29 12.72 3.50
C THR A 200 -50.69 13.22 3.83
N GLU A 201 -51.66 12.32 3.98
CA GLU A 201 -53.04 12.65 4.34
C GLU A 201 -53.22 12.79 5.86
N VAL A 202 -52.39 12.11 6.64
CA VAL A 202 -52.46 12.04 8.10
C VAL A 202 -51.12 12.45 8.69
N ALA A 203 -51.13 13.12 9.84
CA ALA A 203 -49.89 13.40 10.56
C ALA A 203 -49.35 12.10 11.18
N GLU A 204 -48.13 11.72 10.82
CA GLU A 204 -47.53 10.45 11.24
C GLU A 204 -46.00 10.56 11.31
N ARG A 205 -45.38 9.65 12.07
CA ARG A 205 -43.93 9.47 12.11
C ARG A 205 -43.54 8.41 11.09
N VAL A 206 -42.71 8.77 10.12
CA VAL A 206 -42.25 7.86 9.06
C VAL A 206 -40.75 7.70 9.09
N ARG A 207 -40.26 6.53 8.65
CA ARG A 207 -38.85 6.29 8.43
C ARG A 207 -38.49 6.61 6.98
N LEU A 208 -37.63 7.60 6.78
CA LEU A 208 -37.03 7.87 5.48
C LEU A 208 -35.82 6.96 5.27
N ARG A 209 -35.76 6.31 4.11
CA ARG A 209 -34.54 5.72 3.55
C ARG A 209 -34.14 6.51 2.32
N LEU A 210 -32.92 7.03 2.32
CA LEU A 210 -32.37 7.79 1.21
C LEU A 210 -31.08 7.15 0.73
N THR A 211 -30.98 6.92 -0.58
CA THR A 211 -29.84 6.26 -1.21
C THR A 211 -29.27 7.09 -2.35
N HIS A 212 -27.95 7.16 -2.46
CA HIS A 212 -27.27 7.81 -3.58
C HIS A 212 -25.86 7.25 -3.79
N LEU A 213 -25.31 7.41 -4.99
CA LEU A 213 -23.88 7.22 -5.23
C LEU A 213 -23.10 8.46 -4.83
N THR A 214 -21.89 8.27 -4.32
CA THR A 214 -20.91 9.30 -4.01
C THR A 214 -19.55 8.87 -4.54
N SER A 215 -18.87 9.74 -5.29
CA SER A 215 -17.53 9.45 -5.81
C SER A 215 -16.46 9.54 -4.72
N CYS A 216 -15.21 9.20 -5.07
CA CYS A 216 -14.05 9.32 -4.20
C CYS A 216 -14.07 8.36 -3.00
N ALA A 217 -14.54 7.15 -3.23
CA ALA A 217 -14.37 6.01 -2.33
C ALA A 217 -13.86 4.80 -3.13
N LEU A 218 -13.01 3.98 -2.53
CA LEU A 218 -12.38 2.83 -3.15
C LEU A 218 -12.13 1.78 -2.07
N TRP A 219 -12.14 0.51 -2.44
CA TRP A 219 -11.62 -0.55 -1.58
C TRP A 219 -10.80 -1.57 -2.36
N ARG A 220 -9.92 -2.30 -1.64
CA ARG A 220 -9.14 -3.44 -2.16
C ARG A 220 -9.00 -4.53 -1.09
N PRO A 221 -8.97 -5.82 -1.47
CA PRO A 221 -8.66 -6.89 -0.53
C PRO A 221 -7.19 -6.80 -0.11
N ALA A 222 -6.91 -7.18 1.13
CA ALA A 222 -5.57 -7.37 1.63
C ALA A 222 -5.56 -8.58 2.56
N TYR A 223 -4.54 -9.41 2.44
CA TYR A 223 -4.46 -10.65 3.19
C TYR A 223 -3.24 -10.66 4.09
N ARG A 224 -3.33 -11.42 5.17
CA ARG A 224 -2.17 -11.79 5.98
C ARG A 224 -2.24 -13.28 6.26
N ALA A 225 -1.21 -14.01 5.86
CA ALA A 225 -1.14 -15.45 6.03
C ALA A 225 -0.03 -15.79 7.03
N VAL A 226 -0.44 -16.23 8.22
CA VAL A 226 0.46 -16.62 9.31
C VAL A 226 0.63 -18.14 9.29
N LEU A 227 1.84 -18.59 9.00
CA LEU A 227 2.21 -20.01 9.04
C LEU A 227 2.71 -20.39 10.44
N ASP A 228 2.08 -21.39 11.04
CA ASP A 228 2.46 -22.00 12.31
C ASP A 228 2.42 -23.52 12.19
N GLY A 229 3.61 -24.13 12.07
CA GLY A 229 3.76 -25.57 11.81
C GLY A 229 3.02 -26.00 10.54
N ASP A 230 2.08 -26.94 10.71
CA ASP A 230 1.24 -27.49 9.64
C ASP A 230 -0.11 -26.77 9.52
N SER A 231 -0.20 -25.53 10.00
CA SER A 231 -1.41 -24.72 9.95
C SER A 231 -1.13 -23.32 9.41
N VAL A 232 -2.06 -22.81 8.60
CA VAL A 232 -2.03 -21.42 8.13
C VAL A 232 -3.28 -20.71 8.61
N THR A 233 -3.09 -19.57 9.27
CA THR A 233 -4.18 -18.64 9.57
C THR A 233 -4.18 -17.54 8.52
N LEU A 234 -5.24 -17.50 7.72
CA LEU A 234 -5.47 -16.48 6.71
C LEU A 234 -6.44 -15.43 7.26
N GLU A 235 -5.92 -14.23 7.51
CA GLU A 235 -6.69 -13.03 7.83
C GLU A 235 -7.02 -12.32 6.51
N THR A 236 -8.30 -12.00 6.32
CA THR A 236 -8.81 -11.23 5.18
C THR A 236 -9.28 -9.88 5.68
N ASP A 237 -8.64 -8.83 5.18
CA ASP A 237 -8.97 -7.43 5.42
C ASP A 237 -9.42 -6.77 4.12
N ALA A 238 -10.15 -5.67 4.25
CA ALA A 238 -10.33 -4.71 3.19
C ALA A 238 -9.62 -3.41 3.54
N MET A 239 -8.78 -2.93 2.62
CA MET A 239 -8.31 -1.55 2.64
C MET A 239 -9.37 -0.66 2.02
N VAL A 240 -9.86 0.32 2.76
CA VAL A 240 -10.88 1.28 2.33
C VAL A 240 -10.26 2.67 2.31
N TRP A 241 -10.38 3.35 1.19
CA TRP A 241 -10.00 4.75 1.02
C TRP A 241 -11.24 5.56 0.74
N GLN A 242 -11.42 6.67 1.43
CA GLN A 242 -12.52 7.57 1.14
C GLN A 242 -12.12 9.02 1.38
N ARG A 243 -12.53 9.86 0.43
CA ARG A 243 -12.44 11.32 0.51
C ARG A 243 -13.76 11.89 -0.01
N THR A 244 -14.85 11.37 0.52
CA THR A 244 -16.20 11.72 0.11
C THR A 244 -16.61 13.10 0.63
N GLY A 245 -15.88 13.68 1.58
CA GLY A 245 -16.24 14.92 2.27
C GLY A 245 -17.16 14.68 3.47
N GLU A 246 -17.35 13.42 3.87
CA GLU A 246 -18.10 13.08 5.08
C GLU A 246 -17.53 11.83 5.75
N ASP A 247 -17.49 11.83 7.08
CA ASP A 247 -17.04 10.68 7.85
C ASP A 247 -18.14 9.62 7.92
N TRP A 248 -17.76 8.37 7.67
CA TRP A 248 -18.65 7.25 7.94
C TRP A 248 -18.43 6.85 9.39
N SER A 249 -19.44 7.00 10.24
CA SER A 249 -19.35 6.68 11.67
C SER A 249 -20.33 5.57 12.02
N ASP A 250 -19.83 4.45 12.55
CA ASP A 250 -20.63 3.30 12.98
C ASP A 250 -21.58 2.76 11.88
N VAL A 251 -21.07 2.65 10.65
CA VAL A 251 -21.88 2.25 9.47
C VAL A 251 -21.80 0.75 9.22
N ARG A 252 -22.89 0.17 8.70
CA ARG A 252 -22.83 -1.17 8.10
C ARG A 252 -22.08 -1.10 6.76
N LEU A 253 -20.87 -1.64 6.72
CA LEU A 253 -20.06 -1.64 5.51
C LEU A 253 -20.22 -2.93 4.72
N THR A 254 -20.56 -2.77 3.44
CA THR A 254 -20.56 -3.81 2.42
C THR A 254 -19.53 -3.44 1.36
N LEU A 255 -18.81 -4.41 0.84
CA LEU A 255 -17.78 -4.25 -0.19
C LEU A 255 -18.23 -5.00 -1.42
N SER A 256 -18.14 -4.38 -2.59
CA SER A 256 -18.62 -4.97 -3.84
C SER A 256 -17.63 -4.78 -4.97
N THR A 257 -17.40 -5.85 -5.73
CA THR A 257 -16.63 -5.81 -7.00
C THR A 257 -17.50 -5.42 -8.20
N ALA A 258 -18.75 -4.98 -7.96
CA ALA A 258 -19.63 -4.54 -9.04
C ALA A 258 -19.04 -3.31 -9.74
N ARG A 259 -18.85 -3.39 -11.06
CA ARG A 259 -18.51 -2.25 -11.90
C ARG A 259 -19.75 -1.78 -12.64
N SER A 260 -20.33 -0.68 -12.19
CA SER A 260 -21.56 -0.11 -12.76
C SER A 260 -21.37 0.52 -14.16
N ALA A 261 -20.14 0.48 -14.71
CA ALA A 261 -19.73 1.19 -15.92
C ALA A 261 -19.27 0.28 -17.08
N LEU A 262 -19.69 -0.99 -17.12
CA LEU A 262 -19.56 -1.75 -18.36
C LEU A 262 -20.52 -1.15 -19.39
N THR A 263 -19.94 -0.55 -20.43
CA THR A 263 -20.60 0.04 -21.60
C THR A 263 -21.82 -0.79 -22.00
N THR A 264 -23.01 -0.22 -21.89
CA THR A 264 -24.27 -0.90 -22.24
C THR A 264 -24.43 -1.12 -23.74
N ASP A 265 -23.65 -0.43 -24.57
CA ASP A 265 -23.64 -0.66 -26.02
C ASP A 265 -22.60 -1.75 -26.34
N PRO A 266 -23.01 -2.91 -26.90
CA PRO A 266 -22.07 -3.95 -27.29
C PRO A 266 -21.09 -3.42 -28.34
N PRO A 267 -19.80 -3.83 -28.30
CA PRO A 267 -18.86 -3.45 -29.34
C PRO A 267 -19.39 -3.93 -30.70
N ARG A 268 -19.44 -3.01 -31.66
CA ARG A 268 -19.86 -3.35 -33.04
C ARG A 268 -18.64 -3.87 -33.79
N LEU A 269 -18.76 -5.06 -34.36
CA LEU A 269 -17.77 -5.59 -35.29
C LEU A 269 -17.68 -4.66 -36.50
N THR A 270 -16.47 -4.21 -36.82
CA THR A 270 -16.16 -3.53 -38.08
C THR A 270 -15.74 -4.56 -39.14
N GLU A 271 -15.80 -4.19 -40.42
CA GLU A 271 -15.32 -5.05 -41.51
C GLU A 271 -13.83 -5.40 -41.31
N ASP A 272 -13.53 -6.69 -41.21
CA ASP A 272 -12.16 -7.20 -41.19
C ASP A 272 -11.69 -7.45 -42.63
N ARG A 273 -11.10 -6.42 -43.24
CA ARG A 273 -10.64 -6.49 -44.64
C ARG A 273 -9.30 -7.20 -44.74
N LEU A 274 -9.34 -8.46 -45.15
CA LEU A 274 -8.16 -9.19 -45.61
C LEU A 274 -7.61 -8.53 -46.88
N THR A 275 -6.39 -8.00 -46.81
CA THR A 275 -5.66 -7.52 -47.98
C THR A 275 -4.62 -8.56 -48.37
N LEU A 276 -4.61 -8.93 -49.65
CA LEU A 276 -3.60 -9.84 -50.20
C LEU A 276 -2.26 -9.11 -50.24
N LYS A 277 -1.32 -9.55 -49.41
CA LYS A 277 0.09 -9.18 -49.53
C LYS A 277 0.81 -10.33 -50.23
N ASP A 278 1.34 -10.07 -51.42
CA ASP A 278 2.14 -11.06 -52.13
C ASP A 278 3.39 -11.39 -51.30
N ARG A 279 3.50 -12.66 -50.88
CA ARG A 279 4.66 -13.18 -50.15
C ARG A 279 5.89 -13.18 -51.04
N SER A 280 7.02 -12.75 -50.51
CA SER A 280 8.28 -12.75 -51.26
C SER A 280 8.82 -14.18 -51.46
N ALA A 281 9.64 -14.40 -52.49
CA ALA A 281 10.20 -15.73 -52.80
C ALA A 281 11.12 -16.29 -51.69
N VAL A 282 11.59 -15.43 -50.79
CA VAL A 282 12.43 -15.80 -49.62
C VAL A 282 11.57 -16.42 -48.51
N GLU A 283 10.40 -15.86 -48.24
CA GLU A 283 9.46 -16.36 -47.20
C GLU A 283 8.83 -17.72 -47.54
N ARG A 284 8.93 -18.20 -48.79
CA ARG A 284 8.42 -19.51 -49.23
C ARG A 284 9.43 -20.65 -49.05
N ARG A 285 10.69 -20.36 -48.71
CA ARG A 285 11.79 -21.36 -48.71
C ARG A 285 12.42 -21.61 -47.34
N THR A 286 12.16 -20.78 -46.35
CA THR A 286 12.78 -20.90 -45.03
C THR A 286 11.71 -21.25 -44.01
N VAL A 287 11.89 -22.38 -43.31
CA VAL A 287 11.22 -22.61 -42.03
C VAL A 287 12.20 -22.08 -41.00
N ASP A 288 12.00 -20.83 -40.57
CA ASP A 288 12.73 -20.32 -39.41
C ASP A 288 12.20 -21.06 -38.18
N VAL A 289 13.07 -21.87 -37.58
CA VAL A 289 12.89 -22.33 -36.22
C VAL A 289 13.89 -21.53 -35.42
N GLU A 290 13.50 -20.32 -35.03
CA GLU A 290 14.16 -19.68 -33.90
C GLU A 290 13.88 -20.58 -32.69
N LEU A 291 14.93 -21.10 -32.05
CA LEU A 291 14.87 -21.33 -30.61
C LEU A 291 14.61 -19.95 -30.01
N ARG A 292 13.33 -19.62 -29.88
CA ARG A 292 12.90 -18.58 -28.96
C ARG A 292 13.29 -19.12 -27.60
N GLU A 293 14.47 -18.73 -27.13
CA GLU A 293 14.55 -18.32 -25.75
C GLU A 293 13.47 -17.25 -25.63
N GLU A 294 12.26 -17.67 -25.24
CA GLU A 294 11.41 -16.75 -24.54
C GLU A 294 12.23 -16.33 -23.31
N GLU A 295 13.02 -15.26 -23.47
CA GLU A 295 12.84 -14.16 -22.53
C GLU A 295 11.33 -14.08 -22.40
N ILE A 296 10.84 -14.50 -21.22
CA ILE A 296 9.50 -14.20 -20.80
C ILE A 296 9.47 -12.68 -20.97
N ALA A 297 8.97 -12.22 -22.11
CA ALA A 297 8.37 -10.92 -22.18
C ALA A 297 7.38 -11.04 -21.04
N GLU A 298 7.66 -10.34 -19.94
CA GLU A 298 6.62 -10.02 -19.00
C GLU A 298 5.49 -9.58 -19.92
N LEU A 299 4.47 -10.43 -20.05
CA LEU A 299 3.14 -10.01 -20.40
C LEU A 299 2.72 -9.15 -19.22
N GLY A 300 3.42 -8.03 -19.06
CA GLY A 300 3.05 -6.95 -18.20
C GLY A 300 1.62 -6.64 -18.59
N PRO A 301 0.77 -6.38 -17.59
CA PRO A 301 -0.66 -6.24 -17.82
C PRO A 301 -0.85 -5.30 -18.99
N VAL A 302 -1.48 -5.81 -20.06
CA VAL A 302 -1.88 -5.01 -21.22
C VAL A 302 -2.49 -3.74 -20.63
N PRO A 303 -2.02 -2.53 -21.00
CA PRO A 303 -2.46 -1.31 -20.34
C PRO A 303 -3.97 -1.18 -20.51
N VAL A 304 -4.70 -1.54 -19.46
CA VAL A 304 -6.15 -1.35 -19.40
C VAL A 304 -6.36 0.15 -19.22
N LEU A 305 -7.15 0.74 -20.10
CA LEU A 305 -7.51 2.15 -20.02
C LEU A 305 -8.43 2.34 -18.79
N GLY A 306 -7.84 2.66 -17.63
CA GLY A 306 -8.55 2.85 -16.36
C GLY A 306 -7.84 2.25 -15.14
N LEU A 307 -8.47 2.32 -13.97
CA LEU A 307 -8.00 1.60 -12.78
C LEU A 307 -8.18 0.09 -13.01
N PRO A 308 -7.13 -0.75 -12.86
CA PRO A 308 -7.29 -2.19 -12.94
C PRO A 308 -8.17 -2.60 -11.77
N GLY A 309 -9.37 -3.08 -12.06
CA GLY A 309 -10.23 -3.52 -10.97
C GLY A 309 -9.82 -4.89 -10.44
N VAL A 310 -10.46 -5.31 -9.36
CA VAL A 310 -10.19 -6.57 -8.66
C VAL A 310 -10.62 -7.74 -9.55
N ASP A 311 -9.78 -8.76 -9.65
CA ASP A 311 -10.16 -10.03 -10.27
C ASP A 311 -11.09 -10.79 -9.32
N ASP A 312 -12.35 -10.89 -9.74
CA ASP A 312 -13.45 -11.48 -9.00
C ASP A 312 -13.91 -12.83 -9.57
N GLY A 313 -13.13 -13.38 -10.51
CA GLY A 313 -13.45 -14.61 -11.23
C GLY A 313 -14.61 -14.44 -12.23
N GLY A 314 -14.86 -13.21 -12.70
CA GLY A 314 -15.88 -12.89 -13.70
C GLY A 314 -17.30 -12.77 -13.17
N ARG A 315 -17.49 -12.70 -11.84
CA ARG A 315 -18.79 -12.51 -11.20
C ARG A 315 -18.64 -11.58 -10.01
N THR A 316 -19.53 -10.60 -9.93
CA THR A 316 -19.60 -9.67 -8.80
C THR A 316 -19.63 -10.42 -7.47
N ARG A 317 -18.70 -10.05 -6.59
CA ARG A 317 -18.61 -10.52 -5.21
C ARG A 317 -19.02 -9.43 -4.28
N VAL A 318 -19.72 -9.84 -3.22
CA VAL A 318 -20.16 -8.98 -2.13
C VAL A 318 -19.59 -9.56 -0.84
N LEU A 319 -18.84 -8.74 -0.12
CA LEU A 319 -18.28 -9.06 1.19
C LEU A 319 -18.89 -8.12 2.22
N HIS A 320 -19.15 -8.62 3.42
CA HIS A 320 -19.72 -7.83 4.51
C HIS A 320 -18.72 -7.73 5.64
N SER A 321 -18.56 -6.53 6.18
CA SER A 321 -17.87 -6.40 7.46
C SER A 321 -18.75 -7.02 8.56
N PRO A 322 -18.20 -7.84 9.47
CA PRO A 322 -18.97 -8.51 10.52
C PRO A 322 -19.48 -7.53 11.59
N ALA A 323 -18.89 -6.35 11.70
CA ALA A 323 -19.26 -5.30 12.65
C ALA A 323 -19.46 -3.96 11.93
N ALA A 324 -20.09 -3.02 12.62
CA ALA A 324 -20.14 -1.65 12.15
C ALA A 324 -18.75 -1.01 12.22
N VAL A 325 -18.46 -0.10 11.28
CA VAL A 325 -17.13 0.48 11.10
C VAL A 325 -17.18 1.98 10.96
N SER A 326 -16.09 2.64 11.35
CA SER A 326 -15.91 4.07 11.16
C SER A 326 -14.73 4.34 10.23
N VAL A 327 -14.96 5.08 9.14
CA VAL A 327 -13.96 5.41 8.12
C VAL A 327 -13.97 6.93 7.87
N PRO A 328 -12.95 7.67 8.36
CA PRO A 328 -12.81 9.12 8.15
C PRO A 328 -12.59 9.51 6.69
N SER A 329 -12.98 10.74 6.32
CA SER A 329 -12.83 11.29 4.97
C SER A 329 -11.47 11.96 4.76
N ASP A 330 -10.40 11.24 5.09
CA ASP A 330 -9.03 11.74 5.04
C ASP A 330 -8.24 11.28 3.81
N GLY A 331 -8.82 10.41 2.98
CA GLY A 331 -8.17 9.81 1.80
C GLY A 331 -7.06 8.81 2.14
N ARG A 332 -6.89 8.43 3.41
CA ARG A 332 -5.90 7.43 3.84
C ARG A 332 -6.48 6.02 3.74
N ALA A 333 -5.59 5.02 3.79
CA ALA A 333 -5.98 3.62 3.83
C ALA A 333 -6.47 3.26 5.24
N HIS A 334 -7.71 2.84 5.36
CA HIS A 334 -8.29 2.30 6.60
C HIS A 334 -8.50 0.79 6.45
N ARG A 335 -7.92 0.02 7.37
CA ARG A 335 -8.00 -1.45 7.38
C ARG A 335 -9.28 -1.89 8.08
N VAL A 336 -10.14 -2.62 7.37
CA VAL A 336 -11.38 -3.20 7.88
C VAL A 336 -11.26 -4.72 7.90
N PRO A 337 -11.25 -5.37 9.08
CA PRO A 337 -11.27 -6.82 9.18
C PRO A 337 -12.55 -7.42 8.62
N LEU A 338 -12.43 -8.48 7.83
CA LEU A 338 -13.58 -9.22 7.28
C LEU A 338 -13.70 -10.61 7.88
N THR A 339 -12.68 -11.45 7.70
CA THR A 339 -12.67 -12.83 8.19
C THR A 339 -11.28 -13.27 8.61
N ALA A 340 -11.21 -14.28 9.48
CA ALA A 340 -9.98 -14.97 9.81
C ALA A 340 -10.29 -16.47 9.88
N VAL A 341 -9.56 -17.28 9.12
CA VAL A 341 -9.74 -18.74 9.11
C VAL A 341 -8.40 -19.45 9.23
N THR A 342 -8.41 -20.57 9.95
CA THR A 342 -7.26 -21.45 10.05
C THR A 342 -7.53 -22.71 9.23
N ALA A 343 -6.59 -23.05 8.36
CA ALA A 343 -6.62 -24.26 7.54
C ALA A 343 -5.40 -25.12 7.84
N VAL A 344 -5.56 -26.44 7.67
CA VAL A 344 -4.42 -27.36 7.66
C VAL A 344 -3.65 -27.10 6.37
N ALA A 345 -2.34 -26.99 6.50
CA ALA A 345 -1.45 -26.66 5.41
C ALA A 345 -0.37 -27.73 5.24
N SER A 346 0.02 -27.97 4.00
CA SER A 346 1.19 -28.78 3.66
C SER A 346 2.26 -27.88 3.08
N SER A 347 3.52 -28.09 3.46
CA SER A 347 4.65 -27.34 2.91
C SER A 347 5.57 -28.24 2.08
N GLU A 348 6.01 -27.75 0.93
CA GLU A 348 7.09 -28.34 0.12
C GLU A 348 8.23 -27.32 -0.06
N TYR A 349 9.48 -27.80 -0.08
CA TYR A 349 10.61 -26.97 -0.49
C TYR A 349 10.80 -27.12 -2.00
N SER A 350 10.72 -26.02 -2.73
CA SER A 350 10.79 -26.00 -4.19
C SER A 350 12.02 -25.23 -4.66
N SER A 351 12.68 -25.71 -5.71
CA SER A 351 13.78 -25.01 -6.36
C SER A 351 13.73 -25.18 -7.88
N SER A 352 13.86 -24.08 -8.60
CA SER A 352 13.96 -24.02 -10.07
C SER A 352 15.22 -23.23 -10.46
N PRO A 353 16.42 -23.83 -10.42
CA PRO A 353 17.70 -23.12 -10.47
C PRO A 353 18.00 -22.42 -11.79
N GLU A 354 17.32 -22.81 -12.87
CA GLU A 354 17.31 -22.07 -14.13
C GLU A 354 16.82 -20.62 -13.96
N LEU A 355 15.81 -20.41 -13.11
CA LEU A 355 15.22 -19.09 -12.85
C LEU A 355 15.80 -18.42 -11.60
N SER A 356 16.08 -19.20 -10.55
CA SER A 356 16.59 -18.67 -9.28
C SER A 356 17.34 -19.74 -8.48
N PRO A 357 18.54 -19.46 -7.94
CA PRO A 357 19.31 -20.40 -7.12
C PRO A 357 18.77 -20.55 -5.68
N LEU A 358 17.59 -20.01 -5.38
CA LEU A 358 16.99 -20.05 -4.05
C LEU A 358 16.10 -21.28 -3.89
N VAL A 359 16.05 -21.81 -2.67
CA VAL A 359 15.05 -22.81 -2.26
C VAL A 359 13.94 -22.08 -1.52
N THR A 360 12.71 -22.19 -2.03
CA THR A 360 11.54 -21.51 -1.50
C THR A 360 10.60 -22.49 -0.83
N GLN A 361 10.08 -22.14 0.35
CA GLN A 361 9.03 -22.91 1.00
C GLN A 361 7.68 -22.55 0.39
N VAL A 362 7.06 -23.50 -0.30
CA VAL A 362 5.74 -23.36 -0.90
C VAL A 362 4.74 -24.04 0.02
N VAL A 363 3.72 -23.30 0.44
CA VAL A 363 2.67 -23.78 1.34
C VAL A 363 1.36 -23.86 0.59
N ARG A 364 0.72 -25.03 0.66
CA ARG A 364 -0.60 -25.31 0.08
C ARG A 364 -1.63 -25.56 1.16
N PHE A 365 -2.80 -24.95 1.02
CA PHE A 365 -3.95 -25.14 1.91
C PHE A 365 -5.26 -24.84 1.16
N ASP A 366 -6.37 -25.41 1.61
CA ASP A 366 -7.67 -25.15 0.98
C ASP A 366 -8.31 -23.86 1.50
N ASN A 367 -9.00 -23.12 0.64
CA ASN A 367 -9.76 -21.94 1.03
C ASN A 367 -10.99 -22.34 1.89
N THR A 368 -10.83 -22.31 3.22
CA THR A 368 -11.88 -22.60 4.21
C THR A 368 -12.68 -21.37 4.65
N SER A 369 -12.50 -20.22 4.01
CA SER A 369 -13.13 -18.95 4.41
C SER A 369 -14.64 -18.87 4.20
N GLY A 370 -15.23 -19.84 3.49
CA GLY A 370 -16.65 -19.86 3.13
C GLY A 370 -17.04 -18.88 2.02
N HIS A 371 -16.09 -18.12 1.48
CA HIS A 371 -16.30 -17.19 0.36
C HIS A 371 -15.10 -17.20 -0.60
N ALA A 372 -15.25 -16.53 -1.75
CA ALA A 372 -14.18 -16.44 -2.73
C ALA A 372 -13.12 -15.45 -2.24
N LEU A 373 -11.85 -15.87 -2.24
CA LEU A 373 -10.72 -14.99 -2.03
C LEU A 373 -10.42 -14.27 -3.35
N LEU A 374 -10.50 -12.95 -3.32
CA LEU A 374 -10.23 -12.08 -4.46
C LEU A 374 -8.73 -11.93 -4.68
N ALA A 375 -8.30 -11.71 -5.93
CA ALA A 375 -6.87 -11.50 -6.17
C ALA A 375 -6.37 -10.24 -5.45
N GLY A 376 -5.23 -10.34 -4.75
CA GLY A 376 -4.70 -9.24 -3.94
C GLY A 376 -3.37 -9.52 -3.25
N PRO A 377 -2.76 -8.50 -2.62
CA PRO A 377 -1.52 -8.67 -1.89
C PRO A 377 -1.72 -9.49 -0.61
N VAL A 378 -0.76 -10.35 -0.29
CA VAL A 378 -0.73 -11.11 0.97
C VAL A 378 0.58 -10.87 1.72
N ASP A 379 0.47 -10.44 2.97
CA ASP A 379 1.60 -10.37 3.89
C ASP A 379 1.88 -11.77 4.46
N LEU A 380 3.08 -12.27 4.26
CA LEU A 380 3.50 -13.61 4.66
C LEU A 380 4.27 -13.55 5.97
N VAL A 381 3.78 -14.25 6.99
CA VAL A 381 4.31 -14.19 8.36
C VAL A 381 4.60 -15.60 8.88
N ARG A 382 5.73 -15.76 9.56
CA ARG A 382 6.14 -17.00 10.25
C ARG A 382 6.41 -16.69 11.72
N GLY A 383 6.77 -17.70 12.52
CA GLY A 383 7.11 -17.53 13.94
C GLY A 383 8.21 -16.49 14.22
N SER A 384 9.13 -16.26 13.27
CA SER A 384 10.18 -15.23 13.34
C SER A 384 9.71 -13.82 12.95
N GLY A 385 8.46 -13.66 12.48
CA GLY A 385 7.87 -12.40 12.05
C GLY A 385 7.57 -12.33 10.56
N PHE A 386 7.52 -11.10 10.03
CA PHE A 386 7.23 -10.83 8.63
C PHE A 386 8.34 -11.39 7.72
N THR A 387 7.97 -12.25 6.78
CA THR A 387 8.90 -12.88 5.84
C THR A 387 8.92 -12.16 4.50
N GLY A 388 7.78 -11.67 4.02
CA GLY A 388 7.70 -11.01 2.72
C GLY A 388 6.26 -10.75 2.28
N ARG A 389 6.10 -10.24 1.06
CA ARG A 389 4.78 -10.08 0.41
C ARG A 389 4.67 -11.03 -0.76
N GLY A 390 3.55 -11.73 -0.84
CA GLY A 390 3.14 -12.49 -2.00
C GLY A 390 1.96 -11.85 -2.70
N THR A 391 1.48 -12.53 -3.73
CA THR A 391 0.19 -12.23 -4.37
C THR A 391 -0.70 -13.46 -4.25
N LEU A 392 -1.94 -13.23 -3.84
CA LEU A 392 -2.99 -14.23 -3.84
C LEU A 392 -3.73 -14.12 -5.17
N SER A 393 -3.89 -15.22 -5.89
CA SER A 393 -4.77 -15.30 -7.06
C SER A 393 -6.23 -15.48 -6.62
N PHE A 394 -7.17 -15.20 -7.52
CA PHE A 394 -8.58 -15.50 -7.25
C PHE A 394 -8.74 -16.99 -6.90
N THR A 395 -9.33 -17.27 -5.74
CA THR A 395 -9.51 -18.63 -5.24
C THR A 395 -10.95 -18.83 -4.78
N ALA A 396 -11.67 -19.76 -5.40
CA ALA A 396 -13.05 -20.10 -5.04
C ALA A 396 -13.12 -20.78 -3.64
N PRO A 397 -14.28 -20.81 -2.97
CA PRO A 397 -14.46 -21.58 -1.74
C PRO A 397 -14.08 -23.05 -1.95
N GLY A 398 -13.23 -23.59 -1.07
CA GLY A 398 -12.74 -24.97 -1.12
C GLY A 398 -11.70 -25.26 -2.20
N ALA A 399 -11.30 -24.28 -3.02
CA ALA A 399 -10.20 -24.44 -3.96
C ALA A 399 -8.84 -24.30 -3.24
N PRO A 400 -7.77 -24.95 -3.75
CA PRO A 400 -6.44 -24.88 -3.16
C PRO A 400 -5.83 -23.49 -3.36
N VAL A 401 -5.15 -23.01 -2.32
CA VAL A 401 -4.31 -21.82 -2.30
C VAL A 401 -2.86 -22.26 -2.22
N GLU A 402 -1.99 -21.62 -2.99
CA GLU A 402 -0.53 -21.82 -2.94
C GLU A 402 0.16 -20.49 -2.61
N LEU A 403 0.97 -20.46 -1.54
CA LEU A 403 1.73 -19.28 -1.12
C LEU A 403 3.20 -19.62 -0.90
N ALA A 404 4.09 -18.81 -1.46
CA ALA A 404 5.53 -18.96 -1.35
C ALA A 404 6.09 -18.13 -0.19
N TYR A 405 6.45 -18.77 0.93
CA TYR A 405 6.98 -18.15 2.15
C TYR A 405 8.48 -17.80 2.06
N GLY A 406 8.92 -17.24 0.93
CA GLY A 406 10.29 -16.77 0.73
C GLY A 406 11.36 -17.86 0.73
N SER A 407 12.61 -17.46 0.54
CA SER A 407 13.76 -18.35 0.52
C SER A 407 14.17 -18.82 1.91
N HIS A 408 14.79 -20.00 1.98
CA HIS A 408 15.53 -20.46 3.15
C HIS A 408 17.03 -20.33 2.93
N ASP A 409 17.70 -19.59 3.81
CA ASP A 409 19.15 -19.40 3.78
C ASP A 409 19.94 -20.66 4.19
N ASP A 410 19.23 -21.65 4.74
CA ASP A 410 19.76 -22.98 5.07
C ASP A 410 20.16 -23.77 3.82
N TYR A 411 19.70 -23.37 2.63
CA TYR A 411 20.01 -24.08 1.39
C TYR A 411 20.91 -23.25 0.48
N ARG A 412 21.87 -23.93 -0.15
CA ARG A 412 22.66 -23.35 -1.23
C ARG A 412 22.53 -24.21 -2.47
N VAL A 413 22.10 -23.59 -3.55
CA VAL A 413 22.01 -24.21 -4.87
C VAL A 413 23.04 -23.60 -5.80
N ILE A 414 23.78 -24.44 -6.51
CA ILE A 414 24.74 -24.04 -7.54
C ILE A 414 24.39 -24.80 -8.81
N ARG A 415 24.09 -24.07 -9.89
CA ARG A 415 23.79 -24.62 -11.20
C ARG A 415 24.95 -24.37 -12.16
N HIS A 416 25.41 -25.42 -12.83
CA HIS A 416 26.38 -25.37 -13.92
C HIS A 416 25.75 -25.98 -15.18
N ALA A 417 25.69 -25.23 -16.27
CA ALA A 417 25.19 -25.73 -17.55
C ALA A 417 26.33 -25.68 -18.59
N GLU A 418 26.52 -26.79 -19.29
CA GLU A 418 27.50 -26.97 -20.36
C GLU A 418 26.76 -27.42 -21.63
N GLU A 419 27.19 -26.91 -22.78
CA GLU A 419 26.65 -27.28 -24.09
C GLU A 419 27.78 -27.79 -24.98
N SER A 420 27.53 -28.90 -25.69
CA SER A 420 28.42 -29.41 -26.73
C SER A 420 27.67 -29.64 -28.04
N ARG A 421 28.22 -29.17 -29.16
CA ARG A 421 27.62 -29.30 -30.50
C ARG A 421 28.41 -30.27 -31.36
N ASP A 422 27.75 -31.30 -31.86
CA ASP A 422 28.28 -32.26 -32.83
C ASP A 422 27.50 -32.18 -34.15
N THR A 423 28.19 -31.82 -35.24
CA THR A 423 27.59 -31.74 -36.58
C THR A 423 28.12 -32.85 -37.46
N ALA A 424 27.24 -33.78 -37.87
CA ALA A 424 27.61 -34.86 -38.77
C ALA A 424 27.73 -34.35 -40.22
N THR A 425 28.95 -34.31 -40.75
CA THR A 425 29.28 -33.77 -42.08
C THR A 425 28.61 -34.49 -43.26
N LEU A 426 28.21 -35.76 -43.10
CA LEU A 426 27.58 -36.56 -44.16
C LEU A 426 26.05 -36.42 -44.19
N THR A 427 25.39 -36.31 -43.03
CA THR A 427 23.92 -36.25 -42.91
C THR A 427 23.38 -34.84 -42.69
N GLN A 428 24.27 -33.85 -42.53
CA GLN A 428 23.94 -32.47 -42.13
C GLN A 428 23.04 -32.41 -40.89
N ARG A 429 23.08 -33.42 -40.02
CA ARG A 429 22.34 -33.43 -38.75
C ARG A 429 23.22 -32.79 -37.69
N THR A 430 22.67 -31.79 -37.01
CA THR A 430 23.30 -31.16 -35.84
C THR A 430 22.68 -31.78 -34.59
N VAL A 431 23.51 -32.20 -33.66
CA VAL A 431 23.11 -32.65 -32.32
C VAL A 431 23.76 -31.71 -31.31
N ILE A 432 22.94 -31.09 -30.48
CA ILE A 432 23.35 -30.24 -29.37
C ILE A 432 23.05 -31.01 -28.09
N THR A 433 24.07 -31.31 -27.32
CA THR A 433 23.95 -31.99 -26.02
C THR A 433 24.08 -30.96 -24.92
N HIS A 434 23.04 -30.84 -24.10
CA HIS A 434 23.06 -30.02 -22.88
C HIS A 434 23.30 -30.91 -21.67
N THR A 435 24.25 -30.50 -20.83
CA THR A 435 24.54 -31.12 -19.54
C THR A 435 24.36 -30.09 -18.44
N VAL A 436 23.35 -30.26 -17.60
CA VAL A 436 23.06 -29.40 -16.45
C VAL A 436 23.41 -30.14 -15.17
N ARG A 437 24.32 -29.59 -14.36
CA ARG A 437 24.68 -30.08 -13.04
C ARG A 437 24.19 -29.11 -11.96
N VAL A 438 23.35 -29.59 -11.07
CA VAL A 438 22.82 -28.82 -9.93
C VAL A 438 23.33 -29.44 -8.64
N HIS A 439 24.03 -28.64 -7.83
CA HIS A 439 24.44 -29.01 -6.48
C HIS A 439 23.52 -28.33 -5.47
N VAL A 440 22.83 -29.11 -4.64
CA VAL A 440 21.98 -28.62 -3.57
C VAL A 440 22.58 -29.05 -2.23
N SER A 441 22.90 -28.09 -1.38
CA SER A 441 23.46 -28.33 -0.05
C SER A 441 22.54 -27.75 1.01
N ARG A 442 22.34 -28.49 2.10
CA ARG A 442 21.61 -28.04 3.28
C ARG A 442 22.58 -27.79 4.44
N PHE A 443 22.66 -26.55 4.89
CA PHE A 443 23.26 -26.17 6.15
C PHE A 443 22.23 -26.33 7.26
N SER A 444 22.66 -26.75 8.44
CA SER A 444 21.75 -26.95 9.58
C SER A 444 22.43 -26.56 10.87
N ALA A 445 21.69 -25.92 11.77
CA ALA A 445 22.19 -25.57 13.09
C ALA A 445 22.39 -26.83 13.96
N PRO A 446 23.27 -26.79 14.98
CA PRO A 446 23.46 -27.90 15.90
C PRO A 446 22.15 -28.25 16.63
N GLY A 447 21.63 -29.47 16.42
CA GLY A 447 20.43 -29.96 17.08
C GLY A 447 19.26 -30.33 16.16
N GLU A 448 19.30 -29.94 14.87
CA GLU A 448 18.34 -30.41 13.88
C GLU A 448 18.55 -31.90 13.56
N ARG A 449 17.46 -32.69 13.56
CA ARG A 449 17.51 -34.16 13.40
C ARG A 449 16.55 -34.73 12.36
N GLY A 450 16.03 -33.92 11.44
CA GLY A 450 15.07 -34.37 10.41
C GLY A 450 15.61 -34.25 8.98
N GLU A 451 15.37 -35.27 8.17
CA GLU A 451 15.51 -35.17 6.70
C GLU A 451 14.45 -34.21 6.15
N GLN A 452 14.83 -33.39 5.17
CA GLN A 452 13.90 -32.53 4.42
C GLN A 452 14.00 -32.87 2.94
N THR A 453 12.86 -32.86 2.26
CA THR A 453 12.79 -33.11 0.83
C THR A 453 12.74 -31.77 0.09
N VAL A 454 13.65 -31.57 -0.85
CA VAL A 454 13.65 -30.42 -1.78
C VAL A 454 13.27 -30.92 -3.16
N THR A 455 12.13 -30.45 -3.67
CA THR A 455 11.68 -30.72 -5.03
C THR A 455 12.41 -29.79 -6.00
N LEU A 456 13.37 -30.35 -6.72
CA LEU A 456 14.13 -29.68 -7.77
C LEU A 456 13.40 -29.83 -9.11
N ARG A 457 13.28 -28.73 -9.87
CA ARG A 457 12.70 -28.70 -11.22
C ARG A 457 13.68 -28.07 -12.22
N GLU A 458 13.89 -28.73 -13.35
CA GLU A 458 14.66 -28.21 -14.49
C GLU A 458 13.86 -28.39 -15.79
N ARG A 459 14.01 -27.44 -16.73
CA ARG A 459 13.33 -27.49 -18.01
C ARG A 459 14.11 -28.30 -19.03
N ILE A 460 13.38 -29.09 -19.80
CA ILE A 460 13.81 -29.72 -21.04
C ILE A 460 12.94 -29.09 -22.15
N PRO A 461 13.53 -28.49 -23.19
CA PRO A 461 12.75 -27.92 -24.28
C PRO A 461 11.84 -28.95 -24.94
N VAL A 462 10.62 -28.55 -25.27
CA VAL A 462 9.70 -29.35 -26.09
C VAL A 462 9.68 -28.83 -27.52
N SER A 463 9.55 -29.72 -28.50
CA SER A 463 9.54 -29.36 -29.91
C SER A 463 8.13 -29.46 -30.48
N GLU A 464 7.62 -28.37 -31.06
CA GLU A 464 6.39 -28.37 -31.87
C GLU A 464 6.64 -28.76 -33.33
N VAL A 465 7.91 -28.82 -33.76
CA VAL A 465 8.29 -29.05 -35.15
C VAL A 465 8.91 -30.44 -35.30
N SER A 466 8.30 -31.29 -36.13
CA SER A 466 8.81 -32.66 -36.39
C SER A 466 10.26 -32.74 -36.92
N ALA A 467 10.82 -31.62 -37.41
CA ALA A 467 12.20 -31.53 -37.87
C ALA A 467 13.25 -31.32 -36.75
N VAL A 468 12.79 -31.02 -35.52
CA VAL A 468 13.61 -30.90 -34.31
C VAL A 468 13.15 -31.96 -33.32
N GLU A 469 14.06 -32.83 -32.92
CA GLU A 469 13.81 -33.95 -32.03
C GLU A 469 14.61 -33.75 -30.75
N VAL A 470 13.91 -33.63 -29.61
CA VAL A 470 14.51 -33.52 -28.27
C VAL A 470 14.44 -34.88 -27.59
N ARG A 471 15.57 -35.35 -27.06
CA ARG A 471 15.69 -36.65 -26.38
C ARG A 471 16.39 -36.51 -25.04
N LEU A 472 15.72 -36.95 -23.97
CA LEU A 472 16.34 -37.11 -22.66
C LEU A 472 17.29 -38.32 -22.66
N ARG A 473 18.55 -38.11 -22.28
CA ARG A 473 19.55 -39.18 -22.11
C ARG A 473 19.47 -39.72 -20.68
N LYS A 474 18.43 -40.50 -20.38
CA LYS A 474 18.16 -41.05 -19.03
C LYS A 474 19.39 -41.73 -18.41
N GLU A 475 20.08 -42.56 -19.19
CA GLU A 475 21.28 -43.30 -18.77
C GLU A 475 22.46 -42.40 -18.37
N ALA A 476 22.49 -41.16 -18.85
CA ALA A 476 23.50 -40.16 -18.53
C ALA A 476 23.03 -39.17 -17.43
N CYS A 477 21.78 -39.28 -16.98
CA CYS A 477 21.26 -38.52 -15.87
C CYS A 477 21.62 -39.21 -14.55
N ALA A 478 21.99 -38.43 -13.54
CA ALA A 478 22.39 -38.95 -12.24
C ALA A 478 21.96 -38.00 -11.11
N PRO A 479 20.96 -38.38 -10.29
CA PRO A 479 20.00 -39.47 -10.49
C PRO A 479 19.09 -39.24 -11.71
N GLU A 480 18.43 -40.29 -12.20
CA GLU A 480 17.36 -40.16 -13.19
C GLU A 480 16.22 -39.26 -12.63
N PRO A 481 15.56 -38.43 -13.46
CA PRO A 481 14.38 -37.69 -13.03
C PRO A 481 13.30 -38.63 -12.51
N ASP A 482 12.68 -38.27 -11.38
CA ASP A 482 11.53 -39.01 -10.83
C ASP A 482 10.33 -38.92 -11.77
N GLU A 483 10.14 -37.75 -12.40
CA GLU A 483 9.08 -37.48 -13.37
C GLU A 483 9.54 -36.46 -14.42
N VAL A 484 8.99 -36.55 -15.63
CA VAL A 484 9.07 -35.50 -16.67
C VAL A 484 7.67 -35.31 -17.23
N ASP A 485 7.12 -34.10 -17.12
CA ASP A 485 5.77 -33.80 -17.60
C ASP A 485 5.73 -33.51 -19.12
N ALA A 486 4.52 -33.31 -19.66
CA ALA A 486 4.30 -33.07 -21.08
C ALA A 486 4.86 -31.72 -21.56
N ASP A 487 5.08 -30.78 -20.64
CA ASP A 487 5.64 -29.46 -20.90
C ASP A 487 7.18 -29.47 -20.79
N GLY A 488 7.77 -30.64 -20.53
CA GLY A 488 9.21 -30.85 -20.48
C GLY A 488 9.84 -30.49 -19.15
N ILE A 489 9.08 -30.36 -18.06
CA ILE A 489 9.66 -30.11 -16.73
C ILE A 489 10.08 -31.43 -16.09
N ALA A 490 11.37 -31.58 -15.86
CA ALA A 490 11.95 -32.71 -15.12
C ALA A 490 11.97 -32.41 -13.61
N ARG A 491 11.54 -33.38 -12.81
CA ARG A 491 11.40 -33.27 -11.35
C ARG A 491 12.28 -34.28 -10.62
N TRP A 492 12.90 -33.84 -9.52
CA TRP A 492 13.57 -34.70 -8.54
C TRP A 492 13.16 -34.32 -7.11
N ASP A 493 12.86 -35.32 -6.28
CA ASP A 493 12.60 -35.14 -4.85
C ASP A 493 13.85 -35.50 -4.03
N LEU A 494 14.68 -34.49 -3.75
CA LEU A 494 15.98 -34.65 -3.10
C LEU A 494 15.83 -34.71 -1.57
N ARG A 495 16.05 -35.88 -0.98
CA ARG A 495 16.07 -36.05 0.48
C ARG A 495 17.42 -35.64 1.05
N LEU A 496 17.44 -34.58 1.83
CA LEU A 496 18.64 -33.99 2.43
C LEU A 496 18.58 -34.08 3.95
N ALA A 497 19.47 -34.90 4.51
CA ALA A 497 19.77 -34.90 5.94
C ALA A 497 20.43 -33.58 6.38
N PRO A 498 20.45 -33.25 7.69
CA PRO A 498 21.16 -32.08 8.20
C PRO A 498 22.65 -32.09 7.79
N GLY A 499 23.14 -31.01 7.19
CA GLY A 499 24.50 -30.94 6.63
C GLY A 499 24.71 -31.73 5.33
N GLY A 500 23.66 -32.35 4.79
CA GLY A 500 23.69 -33.16 3.58
C GLY A 500 23.76 -32.35 2.29
N HIS A 501 24.14 -33.02 1.22
CA HIS A 501 24.17 -32.46 -0.12
C HIS A 501 23.72 -33.50 -1.15
N ALA A 502 23.15 -33.03 -2.25
CA ALA A 502 22.79 -33.83 -3.41
C ALA A 502 23.30 -33.16 -4.68
N THR A 503 23.66 -33.97 -5.66
CA THR A 503 24.03 -33.50 -7.01
C THR A 503 23.10 -34.15 -8.01
N VAL A 504 22.50 -33.34 -8.87
CA VAL A 504 21.67 -33.78 -9.99
C VAL A 504 22.38 -33.43 -11.29
N THR A 505 22.55 -34.42 -12.16
CA THR A 505 23.01 -34.24 -13.53
C THR A 505 21.87 -34.57 -14.48
N LEU A 506 21.41 -33.59 -15.25
CA LEU A 506 20.44 -33.73 -16.33
C LEU A 506 21.17 -33.64 -17.67
N VAL A 507 20.96 -34.62 -18.54
CA VAL A 507 21.54 -34.64 -19.89
C VAL A 507 20.43 -34.85 -20.92
N TYR A 508 20.30 -33.92 -21.86
CA TYR A 508 19.38 -34.06 -22.99
C TYR A 508 20.03 -33.61 -24.30
N GLU A 509 19.53 -34.16 -25.40
CA GLU A 509 20.01 -33.89 -26.75
C GLU A 509 18.90 -33.22 -27.56
N ILE A 510 19.22 -32.11 -28.22
CA ILE A 510 18.39 -31.49 -29.25
C ILE A 510 19.03 -31.84 -30.59
N SER A 511 18.25 -32.40 -31.51
CA SER A 511 18.75 -32.81 -32.80
C SER A 511 17.88 -32.31 -33.93
N ALA A 512 18.50 -31.68 -34.94
CA ALA A 512 17.76 -31.17 -36.10
C ALA A 512 18.43 -31.53 -37.42
N SER A 513 17.60 -31.59 -38.47
CA SER A 513 18.07 -31.76 -39.85
C SER A 513 18.67 -30.47 -40.40
N GLY A 514 19.61 -30.57 -41.35
CA GLY A 514 20.32 -29.42 -41.93
C GLY A 514 19.49 -28.41 -42.71
N LYS A 515 18.16 -28.57 -42.76
CA LYS A 515 17.21 -27.59 -43.30
C LYS A 515 16.66 -26.63 -42.23
N VAL A 516 17.00 -26.86 -40.95
CA VAL A 516 16.63 -26.01 -39.82
C VAL A 516 17.77 -25.03 -39.55
N SER A 517 17.50 -23.73 -39.63
CA SER A 517 18.41 -22.66 -39.22
C SER A 517 17.93 -22.05 -37.92
N GLY A 518 18.83 -21.75 -36.97
CA GLY A 518 18.50 -21.04 -35.72
C GLY A 518 18.58 -21.83 -34.40
N LEU A 519 19.29 -22.97 -34.37
CA LEU A 519 19.55 -23.74 -33.14
C LEU A 519 20.68 -23.19 -32.25
#